data_AF-A0A392M3U0-F1
#
_entry.id   AF-A0A392M3U0-F1
#
_cell.length_a   1.000
_cell.length_b   1.000
_cell.length_c   1.000
_cell.angle_alpha   90.00
_cell.angle_beta   90.00
_cell.angle_gamma   90.00
#
_symmetry.space_group_name_H-M   'P 1'
#
loop_
_entity.id
_entity.type
_entity.pdbx_description
1 polymer ?
#
loop_
_entity_poly.entity_id
_entity_poly.type
_entity_poly.pdbx_seq_one_letter_code
_entity_poly.pdbx_strand_id
1 'polypeptide(L)'
;MPHIPDPVLQLCCHDASLAIKPVFERFQSVVITSGTLCPMDLYPRLLNFNPVVSRSFTMSLTRDCICPMVLTRGSDQLPVSTKFDMRSDLGVVRNYGRLLLEMASVVPDGIVCFFVSYSYMDGIVNSWNENGILKEIMQHKLVFIETQDVVETTLALDNYRKACDCGRGAIFFSVARGKVAEGIDFDRHYGRLVIMFGVPFQYTLSK
;
A
#
# COMPACT_ATOMS: atom_id res chain seq x y z
N MET A 1 -29.90 8.84 -3.92
CA MET A 1 -31.09 8.17 -4.48
C MET A 1 -30.74 6.69 -4.65
N PRO A 2 -31.30 5.78 -3.84
CA PRO A 2 -31.03 4.36 -4.02
C PRO A 2 -31.93 3.82 -5.15
N HIS A 3 -31.34 3.09 -6.10
CA HIS A 3 -31.96 2.48 -7.29
C HIS A 3 -32.23 3.37 -8.51
N ILE A 4 -31.24 4.14 -8.96
CA ILE A 4 -31.19 4.48 -10.38
C ILE A 4 -30.52 3.28 -11.07
N PRO A 5 -31.24 2.50 -11.92
CA PRO A 5 -30.59 1.46 -12.71
C PRO A 5 -29.62 2.11 -13.69
N ASP A 6 -28.33 1.79 -13.55
CA ASP A 6 -27.25 2.20 -14.45
C ASP A 6 -26.80 0.96 -15.23
N PRO A 7 -27.46 0.62 -16.36
CA PRO A 7 -27.13 -0.58 -17.12
C PRO A 7 -25.77 -0.38 -17.80
N VAL A 8 -24.77 -1.14 -17.34
CA VAL A 8 -23.41 -1.13 -17.90
C VAL A 8 -23.14 -2.45 -18.60
N LEU A 9 -22.70 -2.41 -19.86
CA LEU A 9 -22.15 -3.56 -20.57
C LEU A 9 -20.62 -3.45 -20.57
N GLN A 10 -19.95 -4.39 -19.91
CA GLN A 10 -18.48 -4.42 -19.84
C GLN A 10 -17.94 -5.62 -20.63
N LEU A 11 -17.14 -5.35 -21.66
CA LEU A 11 -16.40 -6.37 -22.40
C LEU A 11 -15.00 -6.52 -21.77
N CYS A 12 -14.77 -7.62 -21.07
CA CYS A 12 -13.51 -7.88 -20.38
C CYS A 12 -12.62 -8.82 -21.19
N CYS A 13 -11.37 -8.41 -21.43
CA CYS A 13 -10.33 -9.30 -21.97
C CYS A 13 -9.64 -10.01 -20.80
N HIS A 14 -9.64 -11.34 -20.82
CA HIS A 14 -9.00 -12.18 -19.80
C HIS A 14 -7.64 -12.73 -20.25
N ASP A 15 -7.34 -12.66 -21.54
CA ASP A 15 -6.09 -13.16 -22.10
C ASP A 15 -5.12 -12.01 -22.41
N ALA A 16 -4.17 -11.79 -21.50
CA ALA A 16 -3.14 -10.78 -21.66
C ALA A 16 -2.13 -11.11 -22.77
N SER A 17 -2.02 -12.38 -23.20
CA SER A 17 -1.08 -12.80 -24.23
C SER A 17 -1.40 -12.18 -25.60
N LEU A 18 -2.69 -11.90 -25.86
CA LEU A 18 -3.14 -11.31 -27.12
C LEU A 18 -2.53 -9.92 -27.36
N ALA A 19 -2.38 -9.12 -26.31
CA ALA A 19 -1.85 -7.76 -26.41
C ALA A 19 -0.32 -7.73 -26.62
N ILE A 20 0.41 -8.66 -26.00
CA ILE A 20 1.88 -8.70 -26.06
C ILE A 20 2.40 -9.47 -27.28
N LYS A 21 1.60 -10.39 -27.84
CA LYS A 21 1.94 -11.17 -29.04
C LYS A 21 2.59 -10.37 -30.19
N PRO A 22 2.03 -9.23 -30.65
CA PRO A 22 2.66 -8.45 -31.73
C PRO A 22 4.02 -7.87 -31.35
N VAL A 23 4.31 -7.67 -30.06
CA VAL A 23 5.62 -7.19 -29.59
C VAL A 23 6.67 -8.30 -29.75
N PHE A 24 6.33 -9.53 -29.37
CA PHE A 24 7.22 -10.67 -29.54
C PHE A 24 7.44 -11.06 -31.01
N GLU A 25 6.45 -10.84 -31.88
CA GLU A 25 6.58 -11.12 -33.32
C GLU A 25 7.41 -10.04 -34.06
N ARG A 26 7.33 -8.78 -33.63
CA ARG A 26 8.01 -7.66 -34.31
C ARG A 26 9.46 -7.50 -33.89
N PHE A 27 9.79 -7.78 -32.64
CA PHE A 27 11.14 -7.54 -32.09
C PHE A 27 11.87 -8.86 -31.85
N GLN A 28 13.14 -8.92 -32.26
CA GLN A 28 13.97 -10.12 -32.09
C GLN A 28 14.28 -10.45 -30.62
N SER A 29 14.40 -9.43 -29.77
CA SER A 29 14.75 -9.62 -28.36
C SER A 29 14.01 -8.61 -27.51
N VAL A 30 13.17 -9.11 -26.60
CA VAL A 30 12.40 -8.32 -25.64
C VAL A 30 12.88 -8.68 -24.24
N VAL A 31 13.34 -7.68 -23.49
CA VAL A 31 13.84 -7.86 -22.12
C VAL A 31 12.83 -7.26 -21.16
N ILE A 32 12.28 -8.10 -20.27
CA ILE A 32 11.35 -7.67 -19.22
C ILE A 32 12.14 -7.56 -17.92
N THR A 33 12.18 -6.35 -17.35
CA THR A 33 12.84 -6.07 -16.07
C THR A 33 11.87 -5.42 -15.10
N SER A 34 11.78 -5.93 -13.88
CA SER A 34 11.15 -5.24 -12.77
C SER A 34 11.76 -5.69 -11.44
N GLY A 35 11.78 -4.79 -10.46
CA GLY A 35 12.35 -5.05 -9.13
C GLY A 35 11.43 -5.86 -8.21
N THR A 36 10.17 -6.06 -8.60
CA THR A 36 9.14 -6.69 -7.75
C THR A 36 8.51 -7.94 -8.38
N LEU A 37 9.07 -8.44 -9.49
CA LEU A 37 8.56 -9.66 -10.15
C LEU A 37 8.74 -10.87 -9.23
N CYS A 38 7.63 -11.39 -8.71
CA CYS A 38 7.61 -12.60 -7.91
C CYS A 38 6.20 -13.23 -7.96
N PRO A 39 6.08 -14.55 -8.21
CA PRO A 39 7.10 -15.49 -8.65
C PRO A 39 7.40 -15.36 -10.16
N MET A 40 8.67 -15.55 -10.55
CA MET A 40 9.13 -15.37 -11.95
C MET A 40 8.47 -16.34 -12.94
N ASP A 41 8.03 -17.51 -12.48
CA ASP A 41 7.40 -18.54 -13.33
C ASP A 41 5.97 -18.21 -13.77
N LEU A 42 5.33 -17.22 -13.11
CA LEU A 42 3.96 -16.83 -13.42
C LEU A 42 3.86 -16.08 -14.75
N TYR A 43 4.79 -15.15 -15.02
CA TYR A 43 4.73 -14.27 -16.19
C TYR A 43 4.85 -15.03 -17.53
N PRO A 44 5.75 -16.00 -17.71
CA PRO A 44 5.81 -16.83 -18.91
C PRO A 44 4.50 -17.55 -19.20
N ARG A 45 3.84 -18.06 -18.15
CA ARG A 45 2.56 -18.78 -18.27
C ARG A 45 1.41 -17.84 -18.61
N LEU A 46 1.38 -16.64 -18.03
CA LEU A 46 0.29 -15.67 -18.21
C LEU A 46 0.37 -14.96 -19.56
N LEU A 47 1.58 -14.63 -20.02
CA LEU A 47 1.82 -13.92 -21.28
C LEU A 47 2.15 -14.85 -22.46
N ASN A 48 2.16 -16.16 -22.23
CA ASN A 48 2.40 -17.21 -23.22
C ASN A 48 3.71 -17.02 -24.02
N PHE A 49 4.85 -16.92 -23.31
CA PHE A 49 6.18 -16.84 -23.93
C PHE A 49 7.19 -17.72 -23.19
N ASN A 50 8.26 -18.11 -23.88
CA ASN A 50 9.34 -18.91 -23.32
C ASN A 50 10.61 -18.06 -23.17
N PRO A 51 10.95 -17.58 -21.95
CA PRO A 51 12.17 -16.82 -21.74
C PRO A 51 13.40 -17.71 -21.92
N VAL A 52 14.41 -17.21 -22.62
CA VAL A 52 15.74 -17.86 -22.68
C VAL A 52 16.45 -17.75 -21.33
N VAL A 53 16.29 -16.60 -20.66
CA VAL A 53 16.90 -16.31 -19.36
C VAL A 53 15.81 -15.84 -18.41
N SER A 54 15.68 -16.53 -17.27
CA SER A 54 14.89 -16.08 -16.13
C SER A 54 15.80 -16.09 -14.91
N ARG A 55 16.08 -14.90 -14.37
CA ARG A 55 17.00 -14.71 -13.24
C ARG A 55 16.42 -13.67 -12.29
N SER A 56 16.53 -13.96 -11.00
CA SER A 56 16.34 -12.99 -9.93
C SER A 56 17.72 -12.69 -9.35
N PHE A 57 18.02 -11.42 -9.16
CA PHE A 57 19.25 -10.96 -8.53
C PHE A 57 18.92 -10.54 -7.11
N THR A 58 19.57 -11.18 -6.14
CA THR A 58 19.43 -10.77 -4.73
C THR A 58 20.22 -9.49 -4.49
N MET A 59 19.70 -8.64 -3.61
CA MET A 59 20.38 -7.40 -3.24
C MET A 59 21.67 -7.74 -2.47
N SER A 60 22.81 -7.33 -3.01
CA SER A 60 24.14 -7.61 -2.47
C SER A 60 24.67 -6.37 -1.75
N LEU A 61 24.07 -6.05 -0.59
CA LEU A 61 24.55 -4.98 0.27
C LEU A 61 25.36 -5.56 1.43
N THR A 62 26.40 -4.83 1.84
CA THR A 62 27.28 -5.23 2.95
C THR A 62 26.63 -5.07 4.33
N ARG A 63 25.47 -4.43 4.38
CA ARG A 63 24.66 -4.19 5.58
C ARG A 63 23.21 -4.55 5.30
N ASP A 64 22.51 -4.99 6.33
CA ASP A 64 21.07 -5.19 6.29
C ASP A 64 20.36 -3.83 6.20
N CYS A 65 19.98 -3.44 4.99
CA CYS A 65 19.33 -2.16 4.74
C CYS A 65 17.80 -2.20 4.93
N ILE A 66 17.22 -3.38 5.10
CA ILE A 66 15.76 -3.57 5.23
C ILE A 66 15.51 -4.61 6.33
N CYS A 67 14.58 -4.29 7.25
CA CYS A 67 14.13 -5.19 8.30
C CYS A 67 12.63 -5.51 8.09
N PRO A 68 12.26 -6.56 7.35
CA PRO A 68 10.88 -6.97 7.21
C PRO A 68 10.39 -7.65 8.49
N MET A 69 9.23 -7.22 8.99
CA MET A 69 8.60 -7.80 10.17
C MET A 69 7.12 -8.07 9.91
N VAL A 70 6.65 -9.25 10.32
CA VAL A 70 5.23 -9.64 10.21
C VAL A 70 4.61 -9.65 11.60
N LEU A 71 3.67 -8.73 11.83
CA LEU A 71 2.93 -8.65 13.08
C LEU A 71 1.62 -9.41 12.95
N THR A 72 1.44 -10.44 13.78
CA THR A 72 0.25 -11.31 13.76
C THR A 72 -0.67 -11.10 14.97
N ARG A 73 -0.16 -10.47 16.03
CA ARG A 73 -0.86 -10.28 17.31
C ARG A 73 -0.63 -8.88 17.86
N GLY A 74 -1.66 -8.31 18.48
CA GLY A 74 -1.60 -7.02 19.14
C GLY A 74 -1.00 -7.10 20.55
N SER A 75 -0.88 -5.94 21.20
CA SER A 75 -0.41 -5.81 22.60
C SER A 75 -1.24 -6.65 23.58
N ASP A 76 -2.50 -6.91 23.26
CA ASP A 76 -3.46 -7.70 24.04
C ASP A 76 -3.45 -9.19 23.67
N GLN A 77 -2.48 -9.65 22.88
CA GLN A 77 -2.36 -11.02 22.37
C GLN A 77 -3.51 -11.47 21.45
N LEU A 78 -4.43 -10.57 21.09
CA LEU A 78 -5.48 -10.87 20.12
C LEU A 78 -4.91 -10.91 18.70
N PRO A 79 -5.41 -11.80 17.84
CA PRO A 79 -4.99 -11.85 16.44
C PRO A 79 -5.38 -10.56 15.73
N VAL A 80 -4.42 -9.97 15.01
CA VAL A 80 -4.64 -8.75 14.22
C VAL A 80 -4.77 -9.15 12.75
N SER A 81 -5.91 -8.82 12.15
CA SER A 81 -6.23 -9.25 10.80
C SER A 81 -7.28 -8.35 10.15
N THR A 82 -7.12 -8.06 8.85
CA THR A 82 -8.10 -7.33 8.04
C THR A 82 -9.05 -8.26 7.26
N LYS A 83 -9.24 -9.50 7.73
CA LYS A 83 -10.27 -10.39 7.17
C LYS A 83 -11.65 -9.73 7.23
N PHE A 84 -12.53 -10.04 6.27
CA PHE A 84 -13.83 -9.39 6.14
C PHE A 84 -14.66 -9.40 7.43
N ASP A 85 -14.62 -10.49 8.18
CA ASP A 85 -15.38 -10.64 9.44
C ASP A 85 -14.73 -9.90 10.62
N MET A 86 -13.41 -9.71 10.58
CA MET A 86 -12.62 -9.09 11.66
C MET A 86 -12.39 -7.59 11.46
N ARG A 87 -12.64 -7.07 10.26
CA ARG A 87 -12.37 -5.65 9.93
C ARG A 87 -13.22 -4.66 10.73
N SER A 88 -14.41 -5.08 11.18
CA SER A 88 -15.32 -4.27 11.99
C SER A 88 -15.09 -4.44 13.49
N ASP A 89 -14.17 -5.31 13.89
CA ASP A 89 -13.84 -5.50 15.30
C ASP A 89 -13.04 -4.31 15.83
N LEU A 90 -13.61 -3.61 16.81
CA LEU A 90 -13.00 -2.47 17.48
C LEU A 90 -11.67 -2.84 18.17
N GLY A 91 -11.50 -4.10 18.60
CA GLY A 91 -10.25 -4.59 19.16
C GLY A 91 -9.10 -4.51 18.15
N VAL A 92 -9.35 -4.92 16.91
CA VAL A 92 -8.37 -4.87 15.81
C VAL A 92 -8.05 -3.42 15.45
N VAL A 93 -9.06 -2.56 15.33
CA VAL A 93 -8.88 -1.12 15.02
C VAL A 93 -8.03 -0.43 16.10
N ARG A 94 -8.28 -0.73 17.37
CA ARG A 94 -7.49 -0.20 18.49
C ARG A 94 -6.05 -0.70 18.45
N ASN A 95 -5.84 -1.98 18.15
CA ASN A 95 -4.50 -2.56 18.07
C ASN A 95 -3.67 -1.96 16.94
N TYR A 96 -4.26 -1.66 15.78
CA TYR A 96 -3.56 -0.92 14.72
C TYR A 96 -3.21 0.51 15.15
N GLY A 97 -4.11 1.19 15.86
CA GLY A 97 -3.85 2.54 16.36
C GLY A 97 -2.71 2.57 17.38
N ARG A 98 -2.70 1.62 18.32
CA ARG A 98 -1.60 1.45 19.29
C ARG A 98 -0.26 1.14 18.64
N LEU A 99 -0.25 0.23 17.67
CA LEU A 99 0.95 -0.08 16.88
C LEU A 99 1.50 1.18 16.23
N LEU A 100 0.63 1.96 15.57
CA LEU A 100 1.04 3.19 14.91
C LEU A 100 1.56 4.23 15.90
N LEU A 101 0.92 4.38 17.06
CA LEU A 101 1.35 5.29 18.11
C LEU A 101 2.75 4.94 18.64
N GLU A 102 2.98 3.66 18.98
CA GLU A 102 4.28 3.18 19.44
C GLU A 102 5.36 3.41 18.37
N MET A 103 5.07 3.06 17.12
CA MET A 103 6.01 3.29 16.01
C MET A 103 6.26 4.77 15.74
N ALA A 104 5.24 5.63 15.86
CA ALA A 104 5.38 7.08 15.69
C ALA A 104 6.30 7.71 16.75
N SER A 105 6.38 7.13 17.95
CA SER A 105 7.28 7.60 19.00
C SER A 105 8.74 7.19 18.80
N VAL A 106 8.98 6.05 18.13
CA VAL A 106 10.32 5.45 17.99
C VAL A 106 10.98 5.83 16.65
N VAL A 107 10.21 5.83 15.57
CA VAL A 107 10.75 6.02 14.22
C VAL A 107 10.97 7.51 13.92
N PRO A 108 12.16 7.94 13.50
CA PRO A 108 12.41 9.32 13.09
C PRO A 108 11.77 9.63 11.73
N ASP A 109 11.59 10.92 11.42
CA ASP A 109 11.19 11.40 10.10
C ASP A 109 9.84 10.84 9.61
N GLY A 110 9.81 10.19 8.44
CA GLY A 110 8.62 9.76 7.72
C GLY A 110 8.20 8.30 7.96
N ILE A 111 6.91 8.11 8.20
CA ILE A 111 6.23 6.79 8.21
C ILE A 111 5.19 6.78 7.09
N VAL A 112 5.17 5.72 6.28
CA VAL A 112 4.15 5.55 5.23
C VAL A 112 3.26 4.37 5.60
N CYS A 113 1.96 4.60 5.66
CA CYS A 113 0.97 3.60 5.99
C CYS A 113 0.11 3.31 4.76
N PHE A 114 0.04 2.04 4.38
CA PHE A 114 -0.79 1.57 3.29
C PHE A 114 -1.99 0.78 3.83
N PHE A 115 -3.19 1.23 3.47
CA PHE A 115 -4.46 0.57 3.78
C PHE A 115 -4.98 -0.21 2.57
N VAL A 116 -5.87 -1.17 2.81
CA VAL A 116 -6.47 -2.01 1.75
C VAL A 116 -7.45 -1.26 0.85
N SER A 117 -8.19 -0.27 1.36
CA SER A 117 -9.17 0.53 0.61
C SER A 117 -9.40 1.89 1.26
N TYR A 118 -9.86 2.87 0.47
CA TYR A 118 -10.25 4.20 0.99
C TYR A 118 -11.34 4.09 2.04
N SER A 119 -12.39 3.29 1.79
CA SER A 119 -13.48 3.08 2.74
C SER A 119 -13.02 2.52 4.09
N TYR A 120 -12.00 1.66 4.08
CA TYR A 120 -11.45 1.08 5.31
C TYR A 120 -10.57 2.08 6.05
N MET A 121 -9.75 2.83 5.31
CA MET A 121 -8.94 3.92 5.86
C MET A 121 -9.83 4.96 6.54
N ASP A 122 -10.86 5.46 5.85
CA ASP A 122 -11.79 6.46 6.41
C ASP A 122 -12.47 5.94 7.68
N GLY A 123 -12.94 4.69 7.66
CA GLY A 123 -13.55 4.05 8.82
C GLY A 123 -12.61 3.97 10.02
N ILE A 124 -11.37 3.51 9.82
CA ILE A 124 -10.36 3.43 10.87
C ILE A 124 -10.00 4.81 11.40
N VAL A 125 -9.73 5.78 10.52
CA VAL A 125 -9.31 7.12 10.91
C VAL A 125 -10.39 7.81 11.72
N ASN A 126 -11.66 7.65 11.34
CA ASN A 126 -12.80 8.15 12.11
C ASN A 126 -12.87 7.49 13.49
N SER A 127 -12.75 6.17 13.57
CA SER A 127 -12.69 5.47 14.86
C SER A 127 -11.49 5.89 15.73
N TRP A 128 -10.32 6.16 15.14
CA TRP A 128 -9.15 6.66 15.88
C TRP A 128 -9.34 8.09 16.38
N ASN A 129 -10.08 8.92 15.64
CA ASN A 129 -10.42 10.26 16.07
C ASN A 129 -11.42 10.23 17.24
N GLU A 130 -12.46 9.41 17.16
CA GLU A 130 -13.45 9.22 18.23
C GLU A 130 -12.83 8.68 19.52
N ASN A 131 -11.92 7.71 19.40
CA ASN A 131 -11.20 7.13 20.54
C ASN A 131 -10.05 8.00 21.07
N GLY A 132 -9.75 9.14 20.44
CA GLY A 132 -8.67 10.05 20.83
C GLY A 132 -7.25 9.60 20.44
N ILE A 133 -7.08 8.40 19.88
CA ILE A 133 -5.78 7.84 19.45
C ILE A 133 -5.11 8.74 18.41
N LEU A 134 -5.89 9.29 17.48
CA LEU A 134 -5.35 10.17 16.43
C LEU A 134 -4.69 11.43 17.03
N LYS A 135 -5.26 11.97 18.11
CA LYS A 135 -4.70 13.14 18.80
C LYS A 135 -3.36 12.81 19.45
N GLU A 136 -3.23 11.62 20.04
CA GLU A 136 -1.97 11.14 20.62
C GLU A 136 -0.90 10.96 19.53
N ILE A 137 -1.26 10.37 18.39
CA ILE A 137 -0.35 10.24 17.24
C ILE A 137 0.14 11.62 16.76
N MET A 138 -0.77 12.59 16.67
CA MET A 138 -0.47 13.96 16.23
C MET A 138 0.47 14.73 17.18
N GLN A 139 0.60 14.31 18.44
CA GLN A 139 1.59 14.88 19.35
C GLN A 139 3.01 14.53 18.91
N HIS A 140 3.19 13.35 18.31
CA HIS A 140 4.49 12.86 17.82
C HIS A 140 4.78 13.32 16.38
N LYS A 141 3.84 13.10 15.45
CA LYS A 141 4.06 13.37 14.01
C LYS A 141 2.83 13.97 13.33
N LEU A 142 3.04 14.77 12.28
CA LEU A 142 1.92 15.29 11.48
C LEU A 142 1.33 14.20 10.60
N VAL A 143 0.00 14.12 10.52
CA VAL A 143 -0.70 13.10 9.72
C VAL A 143 -1.22 13.74 8.44
N PHE A 144 -0.92 13.11 7.30
CA PHE A 144 -1.41 13.47 5.97
C PHE A 144 -2.16 12.28 5.38
N ILE A 145 -3.26 12.55 4.68
CA ILE A 145 -4.17 11.51 4.18
C ILE A 145 -4.29 11.67 2.66
N GLU A 146 -4.14 10.57 1.95
CA GLU A 146 -4.42 10.48 0.51
C GLU A 146 -5.93 10.56 0.26
N THR A 147 -6.34 11.40 -0.68
CA THR A 147 -7.73 11.50 -1.12
C THR A 147 -7.87 11.06 -2.57
N GLN A 148 -9.11 10.92 -3.06
CA GLN A 148 -9.33 10.54 -4.46
C GLN A 148 -8.97 11.67 -5.44
N ASP A 149 -8.97 12.91 -4.95
CA ASP A 149 -8.55 14.09 -5.71
C ASP A 149 -7.02 14.13 -5.85
N VAL A 150 -6.57 14.30 -7.09
CA VAL A 150 -5.14 14.37 -7.43
C VAL A 150 -4.53 15.64 -6.83
N VAL A 151 -5.24 16.76 -6.90
CA VAL A 151 -4.67 18.06 -6.51
C VAL A 151 -4.43 18.10 -5.00
N GLU A 152 -5.42 17.67 -4.22
CA GLU A 152 -5.31 17.56 -2.77
C GLU A 152 -4.21 16.57 -2.36
N THR A 153 -4.15 15.41 -3.03
CA THR A 153 -3.11 14.41 -2.77
C THR A 153 -1.71 14.96 -3.04
N THR A 154 -1.50 15.68 -4.14
CA THR A 154 -0.19 16.32 -4.41
C THR A 154 0.19 17.35 -3.35
N LEU A 155 -0.77 18.15 -2.89
CA LEU A 155 -0.53 19.12 -1.82
C LEU A 155 -0.19 18.43 -0.49
N ALA A 156 -0.90 17.33 -0.17
CA ALA A 156 -0.64 16.54 1.03
C ALA A 156 0.77 15.92 1.01
N LEU A 157 1.21 15.42 -0.14
CA LEU A 157 2.56 14.87 -0.34
C LEU A 157 3.66 15.93 -0.21
N ASP A 158 3.44 17.11 -0.79
CA ASP A 158 4.40 18.21 -0.68
C ASP A 158 4.55 18.67 0.78
N ASN A 159 3.43 18.75 1.51
CA ASN A 159 3.45 19.09 2.92
C ASN A 159 4.04 17.97 3.79
N TYR A 160 3.83 16.71 3.42
CA TYR A 160 4.47 15.56 4.06
C TYR A 160 6.01 15.65 3.96
N ARG A 161 6.53 15.92 2.77
CA ARG A 161 7.99 16.09 2.55
C ARG A 161 8.54 17.24 3.37
N LYS A 162 7.88 18.41 3.33
CA LYS A 162 8.26 19.57 4.17
C LYS A 162 8.26 19.24 5.66
N ALA A 163 7.27 18.51 6.15
CA ALA A 163 7.19 18.13 7.57
C ALA A 163 8.32 17.18 7.99
N CYS A 164 8.75 16.28 7.10
CA CYS A 164 9.93 15.45 7.30
C CYS A 164 11.22 16.29 7.32
N ASP A 165 11.36 17.22 6.38
CA ASP A 165 12.57 18.06 6.24
C ASP A 165 12.72 19.09 7.38
N CYS A 166 11.61 19.57 7.94
CA CYS A 166 11.59 20.46 9.11
C CYS A 166 11.88 19.74 10.44
N GLY A 167 12.08 18.42 10.44
CA GLY A 167 12.40 17.63 11.63
C GLY A 167 11.22 17.34 12.57
N ARG A 168 9.99 17.73 12.20
CA ARG A 168 8.78 17.37 12.96
C ARG A 168 8.41 15.90 12.75
N GLY A 169 8.70 15.38 11.55
CA GLY A 169 8.30 14.04 11.13
C GLY A 169 6.83 13.99 10.73
N ALA A 170 6.51 13.04 9.87
CA ALA A 170 5.17 12.92 9.29
C ALA A 170 4.76 11.47 9.07
N ILE A 171 3.45 11.26 9.02
CA ILE A 171 2.83 9.99 8.70
C ILE A 171 1.93 10.21 7.49
N PHE A 172 2.13 9.42 6.44
CA PHE A 172 1.32 9.46 5.24
C PHE A 172 0.39 8.26 5.18
N PHE A 173 -0.92 8.48 5.27
CA PHE A 173 -1.94 7.46 5.07
C PHE A 173 -2.29 7.38 3.59
N SER A 174 -2.11 6.20 3.02
CA SER A 174 -2.29 5.92 1.60
C SER A 174 -3.00 4.59 1.39
N VAL A 175 -3.46 4.34 0.18
CA VAL A 175 -4.06 3.06 -0.18
C VAL A 175 -3.08 2.28 -1.06
N ALA A 176 -2.91 0.98 -0.80
CA ALA A 176 -1.96 0.13 -1.54
C ALA A 176 -2.25 0.02 -3.05
N ARG A 177 -3.46 0.38 -3.48
CA ARG A 177 -3.91 0.46 -4.89
C ARG A 177 -4.20 1.90 -5.33
N GLY A 178 -3.81 2.87 -4.51
CA GLY A 178 -3.96 4.29 -4.77
C GLY A 178 -2.90 4.80 -5.74
N LYS A 179 -3.07 6.04 -6.18
CA LYS A 179 -2.16 6.68 -7.15
C LYS A 179 -0.75 6.84 -6.56
N VAL A 180 -0.68 7.01 -5.24
CA VAL A 180 0.59 7.21 -4.52
C VAL A 180 1.43 5.94 -4.49
N ALA A 181 0.80 4.76 -4.45
CA ALA A 181 1.51 3.48 -4.38
C ALA A 181 2.23 3.10 -5.69
N GLU A 182 1.81 3.63 -6.83
CA GLU A 182 2.36 3.26 -8.14
C GLU A 182 3.41 4.25 -8.66
N GLY A 183 3.25 5.55 -8.38
CA GLY A 183 4.01 6.60 -9.07
C GLY A 183 4.99 7.38 -8.21
N ILE A 184 5.01 7.17 -6.89
CA ILE A 184 5.78 8.01 -5.96
C ILE A 184 6.81 7.18 -5.21
N ASP A 185 8.05 7.63 -5.31
CA ASP A 185 9.17 7.08 -4.55
C ASP A 185 9.35 7.82 -3.21
N PHE A 186 9.54 7.05 -2.15
CA PHE A 186 9.81 7.53 -0.80
C PHE A 186 11.29 7.33 -0.48
N ASP A 187 12.14 8.23 -1.00
CA ASP A 187 13.58 8.14 -0.83
C ASP A 187 14.02 8.42 0.63
N ARG A 188 15.04 7.69 1.10
CA ARG A 188 15.75 7.88 2.37
C ARG A 188 14.86 8.09 3.60
N HIS A 189 14.75 9.33 4.08
CA HIS A 189 14.09 9.70 5.32
C HIS A 189 12.58 9.92 5.14
N TYR A 190 12.11 10.01 3.90
CA TYR A 190 10.68 10.12 3.59
C TYR A 190 9.93 8.81 3.79
N GLY A 191 10.60 7.68 4.00
CA GLY A 191 9.97 6.37 4.19
C GLY A 191 10.77 5.45 5.10
N ARG A 192 11.14 5.92 6.31
CA ARG A 192 11.95 5.14 7.26
C ARG A 192 11.23 3.87 7.74
N LEU A 193 9.92 3.94 7.87
CA LEU A 193 9.06 2.80 8.17
C LEU A 193 7.89 2.79 7.19
N VAL A 194 7.65 1.62 6.60
CA VAL A 194 6.45 1.35 5.81
C VAL A 194 5.59 0.34 6.57
N ILE A 195 4.35 0.73 6.88
CA ILE A 195 3.38 -0.13 7.55
C ILE A 195 2.31 -0.53 6.55
N MET A 196 2.14 -1.84 6.35
CA MET A 196 1.06 -2.38 5.55
C MET A 196 -0.07 -2.86 6.48
N PHE A 197 -1.19 -2.13 6.49
CA PHE A 197 -2.36 -2.50 7.26
C PHE A 197 -3.18 -3.55 6.52
N GLY A 198 -2.87 -4.81 6.80
CA GLY A 198 -3.53 -5.96 6.21
C GLY A 198 -2.91 -6.42 4.89
N VAL A 199 -3.67 -7.21 4.13
CA VAL A 199 -3.24 -7.75 2.83
C VAL A 199 -4.14 -7.17 1.73
N PRO A 200 -3.57 -6.57 0.67
CA PRO A 200 -4.34 -5.86 -0.36
C PRO A 200 -5.02 -6.80 -1.35
N PHE A 201 -6.11 -7.43 -0.93
CA PHE A 201 -6.93 -8.27 -1.80
C PHE A 201 -7.72 -7.47 -2.83
N GLN A 202 -8.01 -8.09 -3.98
CA GLN A 202 -8.91 -7.52 -4.96
C GLN A 202 -10.34 -7.67 -4.46
N TYR A 203 -11.15 -6.64 -4.66
CA TYR A 203 -12.56 -6.70 -4.29
C TYR A 203 -13.23 -7.83 -5.09
N THR A 204 -13.74 -8.84 -4.37
CA THR A 204 -14.22 -10.10 -4.96
C THR A 204 -15.70 -10.05 -5.35
N LEU A 205 -16.46 -9.07 -4.88
CA LEU A 205 -17.83 -8.87 -5.32
C LEU A 205 -17.80 -8.12 -6.66
N SER A 206 -17.91 -8.88 -7.74
CA SER A 206 -18.22 -8.37 -9.08
C SER A 206 -19.46 -7.49 -9.00
N LYS A 207 -19.34 -6.23 -9.46
CA LYS A 207 -20.51 -5.45 -9.86
C LYS A 207 -21.17 -6.09 -11.06
#